data_AF-A0A7V0N168-F1
#
_entry.id   AF-A0A7V0N168-F1
#
_cell.length_a   1.000
_cell.length_b   1.000
_cell.length_c   1.000
_cell.angle_alpha   90.00
_cell.angle_beta   90.00
_cell.angle_gamma   90.00
#
_symmetry.space_group_name_H-M   'P 1'
#
loop_
_entity.id
_entity.type
_entity.pdbx_description
1 polymer ?
#
loop_
_entity_poly.entity_id
_entity_poly.type
_entity_poly.pdbx_seq_one_letter_code
_entity_poly.pdbx_strand_id
1 'polypeptide(L)'
;MKEKKDPFPSLSSFICFGLFELFFLTPLIFYGWATTFSVTKETFAQIGFLVLTFIWVIDLFTNSSREKIKWILTSTFSLPVIIFGLILLVSLIWSKSLYASFISLGVWGCFFSVYFLTLWSVRDKKWVELLLIAVVGAGFIAAGYSILQFYGIELPIWRKVMGRMRLFSTFGNPNYLADYLAASLHLAVLLFLIQKRTKFFWLFVIATLYTSLILTYTR
;
A
#
# COMPACT_ATOMS: atom_id res chain seq x y z
N MET A 1 4.06 -21.61 33.38
CA MET A 1 2.79 -21.71 32.63
C MET A 1 3.12 -21.65 31.15
N LYS A 2 3.00 -22.77 30.42
CA LYS A 2 3.20 -22.78 28.97
C LYS A 2 1.97 -22.13 28.33
N GLU A 3 2.19 -21.03 27.63
CA GLU A 3 1.18 -20.34 26.84
C GLU A 3 0.59 -21.32 25.83
N LYS A 4 -0.70 -21.61 25.98
CA LYS A 4 -1.44 -22.47 25.06
C LYS A 4 -1.57 -21.68 23.76
N LYS A 5 -0.79 -22.02 22.73
CA LYS A 5 -0.97 -21.46 21.39
C LYS A 5 -2.34 -21.86 20.90
N ASP A 6 -3.25 -20.89 20.80
CA ASP A 6 -4.55 -21.13 20.19
C ASP A 6 -4.37 -21.66 18.77
N PRO A 7 -5.16 -22.66 18.35
CA PRO A 7 -5.03 -23.29 17.04
C PRO A 7 -5.48 -22.38 15.89
N PHE A 8 -6.10 -21.24 16.19
CA PHE A 8 -6.56 -20.25 15.22
C PHE A 8 -5.63 -19.04 15.18
N PRO A 9 -5.37 -18.45 13.99
CA PRO A 9 -4.63 -17.19 13.91
C PRO A 9 -5.39 -16.12 14.71
N SER A 10 -4.68 -15.34 15.52
CA SER A 10 -5.26 -14.17 16.18
C SER A 10 -5.86 -13.21 15.13
N LEU A 11 -6.88 -12.42 15.48
CA LEU A 11 -7.44 -11.40 14.57
C LEU A 11 -6.34 -10.47 14.02
N SER A 12 -5.32 -10.17 14.83
CA SER A 12 -4.15 -9.39 14.39
C SER A 12 -3.38 -10.06 13.25
N SER A 13 -3.28 -11.39 13.24
CA SER A 13 -2.61 -12.13 12.15
C SER A 13 -3.41 -12.01 10.86
N PHE A 14 -4.74 -12.12 10.91
CA PHE A 14 -5.60 -11.88 9.75
C PHE A 14 -5.46 -10.46 9.20
N ILE A 15 -5.41 -9.45 10.08
CA ILE A 15 -5.16 -8.07 9.66
C ILE A 15 -3.81 -7.93 8.98
N CYS A 16 -2.74 -8.53 9.52
CA CYS A 16 -1.41 -8.51 8.89
C CYS A 16 -1.40 -9.16 7.50
N PHE A 17 -2.05 -10.32 7.33
CA PHE A 17 -2.18 -10.96 6.02
C PHE A 17 -2.97 -10.10 5.03
N GLY A 18 -4.07 -9.48 5.47
CA GLY A 18 -4.84 -8.57 4.63
C GLY A 18 -4.07 -7.31 4.24
N LEU A 19 -3.28 -6.73 5.15
CA LEU A 19 -2.39 -5.62 4.82
C LEU A 19 -1.33 -6.02 3.79
N PHE A 20 -0.75 -7.21 3.94
CA PHE A 20 0.21 -7.76 2.97
C PHE A 20 -0.43 -7.90 1.59
N GLU A 21 -1.61 -8.52 1.52
CA GLU A 21 -2.37 -8.69 0.28
C GLU A 21 -2.68 -7.34 -0.36
N LEU A 22 -3.17 -6.37 0.41
CA LEU A 22 -3.48 -5.04 -0.09
C LEU A 22 -2.25 -4.32 -0.62
N PHE A 23 -1.12 -4.36 0.09
CA PHE A 23 0.10 -3.68 -0.35
C PHE A 23 0.72 -4.33 -1.60
N PHE A 24 0.59 -5.65 -1.72
CA PHE A 24 1.11 -6.39 -2.88
C PHE A 24 0.20 -6.29 -4.11
N LEU A 25 -1.11 -6.49 -3.95
CA LEU A 25 -2.05 -6.61 -5.07
C LEU A 25 -2.59 -5.28 -5.58
N THR A 26 -2.82 -4.28 -4.73
CA THR A 26 -3.35 -2.96 -5.16
C THR A 26 -2.56 -2.32 -6.31
N PRO A 27 -1.22 -2.21 -6.28
CA PRO A 27 -0.46 -1.68 -7.41
C PRO A 27 -0.54 -2.55 -8.67
N LEU A 28 -0.79 -3.85 -8.54
CA LEU A 28 -0.78 -4.82 -9.64
C LEU A 28 -2.15 -5.06 -10.27
N ILE A 29 -3.25 -4.87 -9.53
CA ILE A 29 -4.60 -5.13 -10.03
C ILE A 29 -5.04 -4.06 -11.01
N PHE A 30 -5.55 -4.45 -12.17
CA PHE A 30 -6.12 -3.52 -13.13
C PHE A 30 -7.22 -4.20 -13.93
N TYR A 31 -8.11 -3.42 -14.50
CA TYR A 31 -9.10 -3.90 -15.45
C TYR A 31 -8.78 -3.34 -16.85
N GLY A 32 -8.36 -4.21 -17.77
CA GLY A 32 -7.87 -3.81 -19.10
C GLY A 32 -8.90 -3.09 -19.98
N TRP A 33 -10.18 -3.19 -19.63
CA TRP A 33 -11.30 -2.55 -20.32
C TRP A 33 -11.79 -1.28 -19.63
N ALA A 34 -11.25 -0.93 -18.45
CA ALA A 34 -11.55 0.35 -17.81
C ALA A 34 -10.88 1.50 -18.56
N THR A 35 -11.54 2.65 -18.61
CA THR A 35 -10.98 3.90 -19.15
C THR A 35 -9.86 4.44 -18.27
N THR A 36 -9.96 4.25 -16.96
CA THR A 36 -8.95 4.63 -15.96
C THR A 36 -8.66 3.46 -15.02
N PHE A 37 -7.39 3.25 -14.73
CA PHE A 37 -6.95 2.11 -13.91
C PHE A 37 -7.05 2.41 -12.42
N SER A 38 -7.12 3.70 -12.06
CA SER A 38 -7.24 4.16 -10.69
C SER A 38 -8.50 3.62 -10.01
N VAL A 39 -9.64 3.61 -10.70
CA VAL A 39 -10.94 3.18 -10.13
C VAL A 39 -10.87 1.75 -9.60
N THR A 40 -10.29 0.81 -10.36
CA THR A 40 -10.15 -0.59 -9.94
C THR A 40 -9.26 -0.71 -8.69
N LYS A 41 -8.15 0.01 -8.65
CA LYS A 41 -7.19 -0.03 -7.55
C LYS A 41 -7.76 0.62 -6.29
N GLU A 42 -8.36 1.79 -6.43
CA GLU A 42 -8.99 2.53 -5.33
C GLU A 42 -10.14 1.73 -4.74
N THR A 43 -10.98 1.12 -5.57
CA THR A 43 -12.11 0.30 -5.10
C THR A 43 -11.62 -0.94 -4.34
N PHE A 44 -10.62 -1.65 -4.89
CA PHE A 44 -10.03 -2.80 -4.22
C PHE A 44 -9.43 -2.41 -2.85
N ALA A 45 -8.66 -1.32 -2.82
CA ALA A 45 -8.05 -0.81 -1.59
C ALA A 45 -9.12 -0.37 -0.57
N GLN A 46 -10.11 0.42 -0.98
CA GLN A 46 -11.17 0.93 -0.10
C GLN A 46 -12.01 -0.19 0.50
N ILE A 47 -12.43 -1.17 -0.31
CA ILE A 47 -13.19 -2.33 0.18
C ILE A 47 -12.34 -3.14 1.15
N GLY A 48 -11.08 -3.43 0.80
CA GLY A 48 -10.21 -4.20 1.68
C GLY A 48 -9.92 -3.49 3.00
N PHE A 49 -9.63 -2.18 3.00
CA PHE A 49 -9.46 -1.44 4.25
C PHE A 49 -10.74 -1.36 5.06
N LEU A 50 -11.91 -1.26 4.43
CA LEU A 50 -13.19 -1.30 5.14
C LEU A 50 -13.35 -2.65 5.87
N VAL A 51 -13.06 -3.77 5.20
CA VAL A 51 -13.12 -5.10 5.82
C VAL A 51 -12.11 -5.24 6.96
N LEU A 52 -10.86 -4.80 6.78
CA LEU A 52 -9.84 -4.88 7.83
C LEU A 52 -10.15 -3.98 9.01
N THR A 53 -10.68 -2.77 8.78
CA THR A 53 -11.15 -1.87 9.83
C THR A 53 -12.32 -2.48 10.59
N PHE A 54 -13.25 -3.17 9.91
CA PHE A 54 -14.33 -3.89 10.58
C PHE A 54 -13.80 -5.00 11.50
N ILE A 55 -12.85 -5.81 11.03
CA ILE A 55 -12.18 -6.84 11.84
C ILE A 55 -11.46 -6.21 13.03
N TRP A 56 -10.78 -5.08 12.82
CA TRP A 56 -10.10 -4.34 13.88
C TRP A 56 -11.08 -3.82 14.94
N VAL A 57 -12.23 -3.29 14.54
CA VAL A 57 -13.29 -2.84 15.46
C VAL A 57 -13.79 -4.01 16.31
N ILE A 58 -13.95 -5.21 15.75
CA ILE A 58 -14.28 -6.41 16.53
C ILE A 58 -13.16 -6.73 17.54
N ASP A 59 -11.90 -6.67 17.12
CA ASP A 59 -10.75 -6.92 18.01
C ASP A 59 -10.69 -5.91 19.17
N LEU A 60 -11.13 -4.66 18.98
CA LEU A 60 -11.18 -3.63 20.02
C LEU A 60 -12.04 -4.05 21.24
N PHE A 61 -13.10 -4.83 21.03
CA PHE A 61 -13.97 -5.28 22.12
C PHE A 61 -13.42 -6.47 22.92
N THR A 62 -12.25 -7.00 22.54
CA THR A 62 -11.58 -8.06 23.32
C THR A 62 -10.83 -7.50 24.52
N ASN A 63 -10.72 -8.27 25.62
CA ASN A 63 -10.06 -7.84 26.86
C ASN A 63 -8.56 -7.50 26.69
N SER A 64 -7.93 -7.92 25.60
CA SER A 64 -6.51 -7.61 25.28
C SER A 64 -6.30 -6.17 24.77
N SER A 65 -7.38 -5.43 24.47
CA SER A 65 -7.32 -4.15 23.74
C SER A 65 -6.77 -2.96 24.52
N ARG A 66 -6.90 -2.94 25.85
CA ARG A 66 -6.55 -1.75 26.66
C ARG A 66 -5.08 -1.37 26.56
N GLU A 67 -4.18 -2.35 26.61
CA GLU A 67 -2.75 -2.10 26.48
C GLU A 67 -2.36 -1.67 25.06
N LYS A 68 -3.00 -2.26 24.05
CA LYS A 68 -2.77 -1.91 22.64
C LYS A 68 -3.21 -0.48 22.34
N ILE A 69 -4.36 -0.05 22.87
CA ILE A 69 -4.86 1.33 22.72
C ILE A 69 -3.89 2.32 23.36
N LYS A 70 -3.42 2.04 24.59
CA LYS A 70 -2.44 2.89 25.27
C LYS A 70 -1.17 3.05 24.42
N TRP A 71 -0.67 1.95 23.86
CA TRP A 71 0.51 1.97 23.00
C TRP A 71 0.30 2.86 21.75
N ILE A 72 -0.84 2.73 21.07
CA ILE A 72 -1.18 3.58 19.92
C ILE A 72 -1.18 5.06 20.30
N LEU A 73 -1.83 5.42 21.40
CA LEU A 73 -1.93 6.81 21.85
C LEU A 73 -0.57 7.39 22.30
N THR A 74 0.35 6.54 22.78
CA THR A 74 1.70 6.96 23.16
C THR A 74 2.70 7.02 21.99
N SER A 75 2.34 6.50 20.81
CA SER A 75 3.23 6.55 19.64
C SER A 75 3.44 8.00 19.19
N THR A 76 4.70 8.34 18.90
CA THR A 76 5.16 9.71 18.58
C THR A 76 4.34 10.38 17.48
N PHE A 77 3.92 9.62 16.46
CA PHE A 77 3.21 10.15 15.30
C PHE A 77 1.68 10.05 15.40
N SER A 78 1.14 9.34 16.39
CA SER A 78 -0.31 9.16 16.50
C SER A 78 -1.03 10.46 16.83
N LEU A 79 -0.46 11.28 17.72
CA LEU A 79 -1.06 12.56 18.08
C LEU A 79 -1.15 13.52 16.87
N PRO A 80 -0.06 13.77 16.10
CA PRO A 80 -0.16 14.55 14.86
C PRO A 80 -1.19 14.01 13.86
N VAL A 81 -1.26 12.68 13.67
CA VAL A 81 -2.21 12.05 12.75
C VAL A 81 -3.66 12.27 13.20
N ILE A 82 -3.94 12.12 14.50
CA ILE A 82 -5.27 12.38 15.08
C ILE A 82 -5.65 13.85 14.92
N ILE A 83 -4.73 14.77 15.24
CA ILE A 83 -4.97 16.22 15.09
C ILE A 83 -5.27 16.56 13.64
N PHE A 84 -4.49 16.01 12.70
CA PHE A 84 -4.75 16.21 11.27
C PHE A 84 -6.13 15.67 10.85
N GLY A 85 -6.53 14.49 11.32
CA GLY A 85 -7.88 13.96 11.10
C GLY A 85 -8.99 14.88 11.65
N LEU A 86 -8.80 15.45 12.84
CA LEU A 86 -9.74 16.42 13.41
C LEU A 86 -9.82 17.70 12.59
N ILE A 87 -8.70 18.22 12.10
CA ILE A 87 -8.65 19.38 11.20
C ILE A 87 -9.43 19.10 9.91
N LEU A 88 -9.29 17.91 9.31
CA LEU A 88 -10.06 17.52 8.13
C LEU A 88 -11.57 17.51 8.39
N LEU A 89 -12.01 17.04 9.56
CA LEU A 89 -13.43 17.07 9.94
C LEU A 89 -13.94 18.49 10.16
N VAL A 90 -13.17 19.34 10.83
CA VAL A 90 -13.52 20.76 11.03
C VAL A 90 -13.56 21.51 9.70
N SER A 91 -12.68 21.16 8.75
CA SER A 91 -12.64 21.74 7.42
C SER A 91 -13.93 21.50 6.61
N LEU A 92 -14.76 20.50 6.97
CA LEU A 92 -16.03 20.25 6.29
C LEU A 92 -17.00 21.43 6.39
N ILE A 93 -16.94 22.19 7.49
CA ILE A 93 -17.84 23.33 7.74
C ILE A 93 -17.71 24.40 6.64
N TRP A 94 -16.51 24.54 6.05
CA TRP A 94 -16.23 25.50 4.98
C TRP A 94 -16.22 24.87 3.58
N SER A 95 -16.70 23.63 3.43
CA SER A 95 -16.71 22.98 2.12
C SER A 95 -17.74 23.59 1.18
N LYS A 96 -17.29 23.93 -0.04
CA LYS A 96 -18.16 24.35 -1.15
C LYS A 96 -18.99 23.20 -1.72
N SER A 97 -18.51 21.96 -1.57
CA SER A 97 -19.20 20.76 -2.06
C SER A 97 -18.97 19.62 -1.09
N LEU A 98 -19.99 19.35 -0.27
CA LEU A 98 -19.95 18.26 0.70
C LEU A 98 -19.69 16.92 0.03
N TYR A 99 -20.28 16.66 -1.15
CA TYR A 99 -20.07 15.42 -1.90
C TYR A 99 -18.58 15.20 -2.21
N ALA A 100 -17.91 16.18 -2.81
CA ALA A 100 -16.49 16.07 -3.13
C ALA A 100 -15.61 15.93 -1.86
N SER A 101 -16.00 16.61 -0.78
CA SER A 101 -15.33 16.48 0.52
C SER A 101 -15.48 15.10 1.14
N PHE A 102 -16.66 14.48 1.07
CA PHE A 102 -16.88 13.12 1.58
C PHE A 102 -16.09 12.07 0.79
N ILE A 103 -16.02 12.20 -0.54
CA ILE A 103 -15.16 11.33 -1.36
C ILE A 103 -13.70 11.46 -0.93
N SER A 104 -13.22 12.70 -0.74
CA SER A 104 -11.85 12.97 -0.28
C SER A 104 -11.62 12.43 1.14
N LEU A 105 -12.59 12.57 2.04
CA LEU A 105 -12.52 12.00 3.38
C LEU A 105 -12.49 10.47 3.38
N GLY A 106 -13.18 9.81 2.44
CA GLY A 106 -13.09 8.36 2.28
C GLY A 106 -11.66 7.91 1.96
N VAL A 107 -10.97 8.63 1.07
CA VAL A 107 -9.56 8.37 0.74
C VAL A 107 -8.66 8.62 1.95
N TRP A 108 -8.81 9.75 2.64
CA TRP A 108 -8.04 10.04 3.86
C TRP A 108 -8.32 9.03 4.98
N GLY A 109 -9.57 8.58 5.12
CA GLY A 109 -9.99 7.53 6.04
C GLY A 109 -9.27 6.21 5.78
N CYS A 110 -9.01 5.87 4.50
CA CYS A 110 -8.19 4.71 4.16
C CYS A 110 -6.74 4.89 4.62
N PHE A 111 -6.14 6.06 4.42
CA PHE A 111 -4.77 6.32 4.90
C PHE A 111 -4.67 6.24 6.43
N PHE A 112 -5.64 6.81 7.16
CA PHE A 112 -5.71 6.66 8.61
C PHE A 112 -5.90 5.20 9.03
N SER A 113 -6.78 4.48 8.34
CA SER A 113 -7.01 3.05 8.60
C SER A 113 -5.72 2.26 8.45
N VAL A 114 -4.98 2.43 7.36
CA VAL A 114 -3.68 1.77 7.14
C VAL A 114 -2.73 2.04 8.29
N TYR A 115 -2.59 3.32 8.70
CA TYR A 115 -1.69 3.72 9.77
C TYR A 115 -2.05 3.02 11.09
N PHE A 116 -3.31 3.11 11.53
CA PHE A 116 -3.73 2.54 12.80
C PHE A 116 -3.79 1.01 12.77
N LEU A 117 -4.19 0.38 11.66
CA LEU A 117 -4.17 -1.08 11.50
C LEU A 117 -2.75 -1.64 11.57
N THR A 118 -1.79 -0.94 10.93
CA THR A 118 -0.37 -1.30 10.98
C THR A 118 0.15 -1.22 12.40
N LEU A 119 -0.09 -0.10 13.09
CA LEU A 119 0.26 0.07 14.50
C LEU A 119 -0.40 -1.01 15.39
N TRP A 120 -1.69 -1.31 15.17
CA TRP A 120 -2.42 -2.27 15.98
C TRP A 120 -1.87 -3.69 15.86
N SER A 121 -1.56 -4.12 14.64
CA SER A 121 -1.36 -5.54 14.30
C SER A 121 0.10 -5.93 14.09
N VAL A 122 0.92 -5.01 13.58
CA VAL A 122 2.30 -5.30 13.16
C VAL A 122 3.26 -5.09 14.32
N ARG A 123 3.45 -6.14 15.13
CA ARG A 123 4.36 -6.13 16.29
C ARG A 123 5.70 -6.81 16.03
N ASP A 124 5.68 -7.85 15.20
CA ASP A 124 6.88 -8.62 14.90
C ASP A 124 7.68 -8.00 13.78
N LYS A 125 9.01 -7.98 13.94
CA LYS A 125 9.95 -7.56 12.89
C LYS A 125 9.72 -8.32 11.58
N LYS A 126 9.31 -9.59 11.66
CA LYS A 126 8.98 -10.42 10.50
C LYS A 126 7.83 -9.84 9.67
N TRP A 127 6.78 -9.34 10.32
CA TRP A 127 5.65 -8.74 9.63
C TRP A 127 6.01 -7.40 9.00
N VAL A 128 6.82 -6.59 9.68
CA VAL A 128 7.38 -5.36 9.09
C VAL A 128 8.15 -5.69 7.82
N GLU A 129 9.04 -6.67 7.88
CA GLU A 129 9.83 -7.12 6.73
C GLU A 129 8.94 -7.63 5.59
N LEU A 130 7.92 -8.44 5.89
CA LEU A 130 6.97 -8.95 4.89
C LEU A 130 6.18 -7.82 4.20
N LEU A 131 5.72 -6.81 4.94
CA LEU A 131 5.02 -5.67 4.34
C LEU A 131 5.93 -4.82 3.47
N LEU A 132 7.20 -4.64 3.86
CA LEU A 132 8.20 -3.98 3.01
C LEU A 132 8.46 -4.78 1.72
N ILE A 133 8.60 -6.11 1.85
CA ILE A 133 8.76 -7.01 0.70
C ILE A 133 7.52 -6.97 -0.20
N ALA A 134 6.31 -6.85 0.35
CA ALA A 134 5.08 -6.73 -0.44
C ALA A 134 5.11 -5.49 -1.36
N VAL A 135 5.42 -4.33 -0.79
CA VAL A 135 5.51 -3.07 -1.55
C VAL A 135 6.61 -3.15 -2.60
N VAL A 136 7.82 -3.55 -2.19
CA VAL A 136 8.96 -3.63 -3.11
C VAL A 136 8.77 -4.70 -4.17
N GLY A 137 8.19 -5.85 -3.81
CA GLY A 137 7.90 -6.95 -4.73
C GLY A 137 6.88 -6.55 -5.79
N ALA A 138 5.83 -5.84 -5.41
CA ALA A 138 4.89 -5.28 -6.37
C ALA A 138 5.54 -4.23 -7.28
N GLY A 139 6.38 -3.36 -6.72
CA GLY A 139 7.17 -2.40 -7.49
C GLY A 139 8.11 -3.07 -8.47
N PHE A 140 8.75 -4.17 -8.07
CA PHE A 140 9.64 -4.95 -8.92
C PHE A 140 8.89 -5.59 -10.10
N ILE A 141 7.72 -6.18 -9.86
CA ILE A 141 6.86 -6.73 -10.92
C ILE A 141 6.42 -5.61 -11.88
N ALA A 142 5.98 -4.47 -11.34
CA ALA A 142 5.56 -3.34 -12.14
C ALA A 142 6.72 -2.75 -12.97
N ALA A 143 7.93 -2.62 -12.40
CA ALA A 143 9.13 -2.17 -13.09
C ALA A 143 9.55 -3.15 -14.19
N GLY A 144 9.58 -4.45 -13.90
CA GLY A 144 9.87 -5.48 -14.90
C GLY A 144 8.90 -5.42 -16.07
N TYR A 145 7.60 -5.27 -15.79
CA TYR A 145 6.60 -5.12 -16.84
C TYR A 145 6.74 -3.81 -17.63
N SER A 146 7.10 -2.70 -16.99
CA SER A 146 7.43 -1.44 -17.67
C SER A 146 8.61 -1.58 -18.65
N ILE A 147 9.66 -2.30 -18.23
CA ILE A 147 10.82 -2.58 -19.09
C ILE A 147 10.39 -3.44 -20.29
N LEU A 148 9.52 -4.44 -20.09
CA LEU A 148 8.98 -5.23 -21.20
C LEU A 148 8.17 -4.35 -22.18
N GLN A 149 7.35 -3.43 -21.66
CA GLN A 149 6.63 -2.45 -22.49
C GLN A 149 7.57 -1.57 -23.31
N PHE A 150 8.74 -1.20 -22.78
CA PHE A 150 9.75 -0.42 -23.51
C PHE A 150 10.27 -1.16 -24.75
N TYR A 151 10.39 -2.48 -24.68
CA TYR A 151 10.75 -3.33 -25.82
C TYR A 151 9.56 -3.72 -26.71
N GLY A 152 8.37 -3.15 -26.48
CA GLY A 152 7.17 -3.43 -27.27
C GLY A 152 6.45 -4.74 -26.90
N ILE A 153 6.78 -5.36 -25.76
CA ILE A 153 6.10 -6.54 -25.25
C ILE A 153 4.90 -6.09 -24.40
N GLU A 154 3.70 -6.22 -24.95
CA GLU A 154 2.45 -5.85 -24.29
C GLU A 154 1.53 -7.05 -24.07
N LEU A 155 0.76 -7.05 -22.98
CA LEU A 155 -0.28 -8.07 -22.76
C LEU A 155 -1.42 -7.95 -23.81
N PRO A 156 -1.99 -9.04 -24.31
CA PRO A 156 -3.09 -8.98 -25.28
C PRO A 156 -4.37 -8.35 -24.70
N ILE A 157 -4.44 -8.20 -23.38
CA ILE A 157 -5.56 -7.63 -22.63
C ILE A 157 -5.65 -6.10 -22.80
N TRP A 158 -4.59 -5.44 -23.29
CA TRP A 158 -4.63 -4.01 -23.57
C TRP A 158 -5.49 -3.74 -24.79
N ARG A 159 -6.66 -3.11 -24.59
CA ARG A 159 -7.30 -2.40 -25.69
C ARG A 159 -6.28 -1.37 -26.19
N LYS A 160 -5.98 -1.36 -27.49
CA LYS A 160 -5.10 -0.37 -28.14
C LYS A 160 -5.70 1.03 -27.92
N VAL A 161 -5.46 1.63 -26.76
CA VAL A 161 -5.77 3.02 -26.51
C VAL A 161 -4.77 3.80 -27.34
N MET A 162 -5.20 4.20 -28.53
CA MET A 162 -4.44 5.06 -29.41
C MET A 162 -3.96 6.28 -28.62
N GLY A 163 -2.65 6.54 -28.63
CA GLY A 163 -2.03 7.66 -27.91
C GLY A 163 -1.16 7.28 -26.69
N ARG A 164 -1.05 6.00 -26.34
CA ARG A 164 -0.25 5.48 -25.20
C ARG A 164 1.29 5.51 -25.41
N MET A 165 1.86 6.62 -25.87
CA MET A 165 3.33 6.77 -26.04
C MET A 165 4.14 6.81 -24.71
N ARG A 166 3.65 6.25 -23.59
CA ARG A 166 4.36 6.29 -22.31
C ARG A 166 4.22 4.97 -21.55
N LEU A 167 5.32 4.50 -20.97
CA LEU A 167 5.40 3.28 -20.16
C LEU A 167 4.62 3.47 -18.86
N PHE A 168 3.50 2.76 -18.70
CA PHE A 168 2.62 2.93 -17.53
C PHE A 168 2.42 1.64 -16.73
N SER A 169 2.99 0.51 -17.16
CA SER A 169 2.89 -0.79 -16.50
C SER A 169 1.45 -1.14 -16.12
N THR A 170 1.18 -1.58 -14.88
CA THR A 170 -0.16 -1.82 -14.33
C THR A 170 -0.83 -0.56 -13.79
N PHE A 171 -0.18 0.61 -13.85
CA PHE A 171 -0.64 1.86 -13.23
C PHE A 171 -1.52 2.71 -14.15
N GLY A 172 -1.47 2.48 -15.46
CA GLY A 172 -2.27 3.24 -16.44
C GLY A 172 -1.87 4.71 -16.59
N ASN A 173 -0.92 5.20 -15.78
CA ASN A 173 -0.30 6.51 -15.87
C ASN A 173 1.20 6.39 -15.52
N PRO A 174 2.11 6.92 -16.36
CA PRO A 174 3.55 6.88 -16.12
C PRO A 174 3.99 7.63 -14.85
N ASN A 175 3.30 8.72 -14.47
CA ASN A 175 3.61 9.46 -13.25
C ASN A 175 3.28 8.62 -12.01
N TYR A 176 2.13 7.95 -11.99
CA TYR A 176 1.78 7.07 -10.87
C TYR A 176 2.72 5.89 -10.73
N LEU A 177 3.19 5.34 -11.86
CA LEU A 177 4.22 4.32 -11.85
C LEU A 177 5.52 4.89 -11.26
N ALA A 178 6.00 6.03 -11.76
CA ALA A 178 7.25 6.64 -11.32
C ALA A 178 7.23 6.98 -9.82
N ASP A 179 6.15 7.58 -9.32
CA ASP A 179 5.98 7.90 -7.90
C ASP A 179 6.06 6.63 -7.03
N TYR A 180 5.40 5.56 -7.46
CA TYR A 180 5.42 4.28 -6.76
C TYR A 180 6.79 3.61 -6.80
N LEU A 181 7.47 3.64 -7.96
CA LEU A 181 8.82 3.10 -8.13
C LEU A 181 9.84 3.88 -7.30
N ALA A 182 9.72 5.21 -7.25
CA ALA A 182 10.57 6.05 -6.41
C ALA A 182 10.42 5.68 -4.94
N ALA A 183 9.19 5.57 -4.41
CA ALA A 183 8.96 5.11 -3.04
C ALA A 183 9.51 3.70 -2.79
N SER A 184 9.25 2.76 -3.71
CA SER A 184 9.72 1.38 -3.63
C SER A 184 11.25 1.27 -3.66
N LEU A 185 11.94 2.15 -4.39
CA LEU A 185 13.40 2.18 -4.48
C LEU A 185 14.04 2.46 -3.12
N HIS A 186 13.51 3.42 -2.35
CA HIS A 186 14.02 3.74 -1.01
C HIS A 186 13.86 2.53 -0.07
N LEU A 187 12.74 1.82 -0.15
CA LEU A 187 12.51 0.61 0.63
C LEU A 187 13.41 -0.56 0.18
N ALA A 188 13.66 -0.69 -1.12
CA ALA A 188 14.58 -1.69 -1.65
C ALA A 188 16.02 -1.44 -1.19
N VAL A 189 16.46 -0.18 -1.13
CA VAL A 189 17.76 0.21 -0.54
C VAL A 189 17.81 -0.16 0.94
N LEU A 190 16.75 0.12 1.71
CA LEU A 190 16.68 -0.29 3.12
C LEU A 190 16.82 -1.81 3.27
N LEU A 191 16.10 -2.61 2.47
CA LEU A 191 16.19 -4.07 2.49
C LEU A 191 17.59 -4.56 2.07
N PHE A 192 18.22 -3.94 1.08
CA PHE A 192 19.61 -4.22 0.69
C PHE A 192 20.61 -4.00 1.83
N LEU A 193 20.43 -2.92 2.61
CA LEU A 193 21.33 -2.59 3.73
C LEU A 193 21.16 -3.56 4.90
N ILE A 194 19.93 -3.99 5.20
CA ILE A 194 19.62 -4.88 6.32
C ILE A 194 19.98 -6.34 5.99
N GLN A 195 19.74 -6.80 4.77
CA GLN A 195 19.86 -8.20 4.40
C GLN A 195 21.29 -8.58 4.01
N LYS A 196 21.96 -9.41 4.82
CA LYS A 196 23.34 -9.82 4.54
C LYS A 196 23.46 -10.92 3.49
N ARG A 197 22.52 -11.86 3.46
CA ARG A 197 22.61 -13.08 2.62
C ARG A 197 22.08 -12.87 1.19
N THR A 198 21.06 -12.02 1.02
CA THR A 198 20.38 -11.82 -0.27
C THR A 198 20.74 -10.48 -0.93
N LYS A 199 21.94 -9.95 -0.65
CA LYS A 199 22.37 -8.62 -1.16
C LYS A 199 22.32 -8.52 -2.68
N PHE A 200 22.79 -9.54 -3.40
CA PHE A 200 22.78 -9.54 -4.87
C PHE A 200 21.37 -9.53 -5.44
N PHE A 201 20.43 -10.22 -4.79
CA PHE A 201 19.02 -10.17 -5.17
C PHE A 201 18.46 -8.76 -5.00
N TRP A 202 18.69 -8.12 -3.85
CA TRP A 202 18.20 -6.75 -3.62
C TRP A 202 18.88 -5.72 -4.52
N LEU A 203 20.16 -5.91 -4.87
CA LEU A 203 20.85 -5.08 -5.86
C LEU A 203 20.19 -5.20 -7.25
N PHE A 204 19.83 -6.42 -7.66
CA PHE A 204 19.10 -6.65 -8.91
C PHE A 204 17.71 -6.00 -8.89
N VAL A 205 16.99 -6.08 -7.76
CA VAL A 205 15.71 -5.38 -7.56
C VAL A 205 15.88 -3.86 -7.70
N ILE A 206 16.87 -3.27 -7.01
CA ILE A 206 17.19 -1.84 -7.10
C ILE A 206 17.50 -1.44 -8.55
N ALA A 207 18.35 -2.21 -9.24
CA ALA A 207 18.69 -1.96 -10.63
C ALA A 207 17.43 -1.96 -11.52
N THR A 208 16.55 -2.94 -11.34
CA THR A 208 15.30 -3.05 -12.11
C THR A 208 14.36 -1.86 -11.86
N LEU A 209 14.16 -1.48 -10.59
CA LEU A 209 13.34 -0.33 -10.22
C LEU A 209 13.91 0.97 -10.81
N TYR A 210 15.22 1.17 -10.68
CA TYR A 210 15.92 2.36 -11.15
C TYR A 210 15.92 2.46 -12.68
N THR A 211 16.19 1.36 -13.39
CA THR A 211 16.11 1.31 -14.85
C THR A 211 14.71 1.66 -15.33
N SER A 212 13.66 1.06 -14.75
CA SER A 212 12.29 1.42 -15.11
C SER A 212 11.98 2.90 -14.85
N LEU A 213 12.48 3.48 -13.76
CA LEU A 213 12.27 4.88 -13.41
C LEU A 213 12.91 5.83 -14.45
N ILE A 214 14.10 5.50 -14.95
CA ILE A 214 14.75 6.25 -16.04
C ILE A 214 13.91 6.16 -17.31
N LEU A 215 13.46 4.95 -17.67
CA LEU A 215 12.69 4.71 -18.88
C LEU A 215 11.32 5.40 -18.87
N THR A 216 10.74 5.67 -17.70
CA THR A 216 9.47 6.41 -17.60
C THR A 216 9.57 7.89 -17.99
N TYR A 217 10.77 8.48 -18.07
CA TYR A 217 11.03 9.88 -18.47
C TYR A 217 10.14 10.92 -17.76
N THR A 218 9.73 10.65 -16.52
CA THR A 218 8.96 11.59 -15.70
C THR A 218 9.90 12.67 -15.16
N ARG A 219 9.57 13.93 -15.42
CA ARG A 219 10.30 15.11 -14.94
C ARG A 219 9.93 15.44 -13.51
#